data_AF-A0A259DEY7-F1
#
_entry.id   AF-A0A259DEY7-F1
#
_cell.length_a   1.000
_cell.length_b   1.000
_cell.length_c   1.000
_cell.angle_alpha   90.00
_cell.angle_beta   90.00
_cell.angle_gamma   90.00
#
_symmetry.space_group_name_H-M   'P 1'
#
loop_
_entity.id
_entity.type
_entity.pdbx_description
1 polymer ?
#
loop_
_entity_poly.entity_id
_entity_poly.type
_entity_poly.pdbx_seq_one_letter_code
_entity_poly.pdbx_strand_id
1 'polypeptide(L)'
;MRKFFTAAVMYLVANMCFADGNRLPNSIPPIVKQECASCHTLYPPAFLPVDSWRRIMAGLEKHYGTDASVDAKTNLAITQWLTQYGGTYKRVEGSPPNDRITESPWFIRKHKGVSASVWKNPKIKSASNCTACHTAANDGIYEDDSIRIPK
;
A
#
# COMPACT_ATOMS: atom_id res chain seq x y z
N MET A 1 -40.83 -39.35 -35.60
CA MET A 1 -39.50 -38.79 -35.93
C MET A 1 -39.29 -37.52 -35.10
N ARG A 2 -38.47 -37.57 -34.03
CA ARG A 2 -38.24 -36.45 -33.09
C ARG A 2 -37.32 -35.42 -33.73
N LYS A 3 -37.79 -34.18 -33.88
CA LYS A 3 -36.95 -33.03 -34.25
C LYS A 3 -36.30 -32.49 -32.97
N PHE A 4 -34.96 -32.50 -32.93
CA PHE A 4 -34.17 -31.94 -31.84
C PHE A 4 -34.14 -30.41 -31.99
N PHE A 5 -34.57 -29.68 -30.95
CA PHE A 5 -34.33 -28.25 -30.83
C PHE A 5 -33.01 -28.05 -30.09
N THR A 6 -31.98 -27.62 -30.80
CA THR A 6 -30.69 -27.24 -30.22
C THR A 6 -30.81 -25.80 -29.73
N ALA A 7 -30.95 -25.61 -28.41
CA ALA A 7 -30.88 -24.28 -27.81
C ALA A 7 -29.40 -23.92 -27.57
N ALA A 8 -28.90 -22.90 -28.26
CA ALA A 8 -27.58 -22.34 -28.03
C ALA A 8 -27.60 -21.49 -26.75
N VAL A 9 -26.93 -21.97 -25.69
CA VAL A 9 -26.73 -21.22 -24.45
C VAL A 9 -25.52 -20.31 -24.63
N MET A 10 -25.77 -19.01 -24.76
CA MET A 10 -24.74 -17.98 -24.85
C MET A 10 -24.28 -17.63 -23.43
N TYR A 11 -23.10 -18.12 -23.02
CA TYR A 11 -22.48 -17.79 -21.73
C TYR A 11 -21.94 -16.35 -21.77
N LEU A 12 -22.58 -15.43 -21.05
CA LEU A 12 -22.04 -14.10 -20.76
C LEU A 12 -20.92 -14.25 -19.74
N VAL A 13 -19.67 -14.18 -20.19
CA VAL A 13 -18.50 -14.06 -19.32
C VAL A 13 -18.45 -12.62 -18.84
N ALA A 14 -19.00 -12.34 -17.66
CA ALA A 14 -18.86 -11.05 -17.00
C ALA A 14 -17.38 -10.88 -16.57
N ASN A 15 -16.63 -10.08 -17.32
CA ASN A 15 -15.32 -9.63 -16.89
C ASN A 15 -15.53 -8.70 -15.69
N MET A 16 -15.27 -9.19 -14.48
CA MET A 16 -15.17 -8.36 -13.29
C MET A 16 -14.05 -7.34 -13.51
N CYS A 17 -14.43 -6.11 -13.84
CA CYS A 17 -13.58 -4.95 -13.71
C CYS A 17 -13.31 -4.75 -12.21
N PHE A 18 -12.14 -5.20 -11.75
CA PHE A 18 -11.66 -4.78 -10.44
C PHE A 18 -11.29 -3.30 -10.55
N ALA A 19 -12.14 -2.44 -9.98
CA ALA A 19 -11.79 -1.04 -9.77
C ALA A 19 -10.54 -1.00 -8.88
N ASP A 20 -9.46 -0.45 -9.41
CA ASP A 20 -8.13 -0.37 -8.79
C ASP A 20 -8.11 0.69 -7.63
N GLY A 21 -9.23 0.92 -6.94
CA GLY A 21 -9.53 2.21 -6.29
C GLY A 21 -9.13 2.40 -4.81
N ASN A 22 -8.99 1.33 -4.02
CA ASN A 22 -8.51 1.43 -2.63
C ASN A 22 -7.42 0.40 -2.35
N ARG A 23 -6.30 0.85 -1.79
CA ARG A 23 -5.15 0.00 -1.48
C ARG A 23 -5.16 -0.52 -0.04
N LEU A 24 -5.98 0.05 0.83
CA LEU A 24 -6.18 -0.45 2.20
C LEU A 24 -7.24 -1.56 2.25
N PRO A 25 -7.08 -2.56 3.14
CA PRO A 25 -8.14 -3.49 3.45
C PRO A 25 -9.37 -2.79 4.04
N ASN A 26 -10.58 -3.29 3.72
CA ASN A 26 -11.85 -2.73 4.22
C ASN A 26 -11.98 -2.70 5.75
N SER A 27 -11.25 -3.57 6.46
CA SER A 27 -11.23 -3.62 7.91
C SER A 27 -9.80 -3.49 8.42
N ILE A 28 -9.53 -2.37 9.09
CA ILE A 28 -8.24 -2.06 9.71
C ILE A 28 -8.44 -2.19 11.23
N PRO A 29 -7.75 -3.11 11.90
CA PRO A 29 -7.82 -3.21 13.36
C PRO A 29 -7.44 -1.87 14.01
N PRO A 30 -8.18 -1.39 15.04
CA PRO A 30 -7.90 -0.12 15.69
C PRO A 30 -6.44 0.00 16.19
N ILE A 31 -5.88 -1.08 16.72
CA ILE A 31 -4.50 -1.12 17.19
C ILE A 31 -3.48 -0.87 16.08
N VAL A 32 -3.73 -1.36 14.86
CA VAL A 32 -2.86 -1.10 13.71
C VAL A 32 -2.86 0.39 13.38
N LYS A 33 -4.05 1.02 13.36
CA LYS A 33 -4.15 2.45 13.08
C LYS A 33 -3.49 3.29 14.18
N GLN A 34 -3.67 2.90 15.44
CA GLN A 34 -3.07 3.59 16.58
C GLN A 34 -1.54 3.56 16.53
N GLU A 35 -0.95 2.39 16.32
CA GLU A 35 0.51 2.23 16.37
C GLU A 35 1.18 2.67 15.05
N CYS A 36 0.67 2.21 13.90
CA CYS A 36 1.32 2.41 12.61
C CYS A 36 0.95 3.73 11.89
N ALA A 37 0.00 4.51 12.43
CA ALA A 37 -0.33 5.85 11.93
C ALA A 37 0.06 6.98 12.90
N SER A 38 0.87 6.67 13.92
CA SER A 38 1.30 7.62 14.95
C SER A 38 2.35 8.63 14.46
N CYS A 39 3.23 8.22 13.54
CA CYS A 39 4.33 9.06 13.04
C CYS A 39 4.24 9.38 11.53
N HIS A 40 3.60 8.51 10.74
CA HIS A 40 3.41 8.67 9.31
C HIS A 40 2.02 8.15 8.90
N THR A 41 1.64 8.29 7.64
CA THR A 41 0.38 7.68 7.13
C THR A 41 0.42 6.16 7.28
N LEU A 42 -0.74 5.52 7.48
CA LEU A 42 -0.80 4.07 7.46
C LEU A 42 -0.53 3.56 6.05
N TYR A 43 0.65 2.99 5.83
CA TYR A 43 0.99 2.42 4.53
C TYR A 43 0.16 1.16 4.24
N PRO A 44 -0.43 1.06 3.03
CA PRO A 44 -1.10 -0.15 2.59
C PRO A 44 -0.21 -1.39 2.66
N PRO A 45 -0.64 -2.50 3.30
CA PRO A 45 0.13 -3.75 3.32
C PRO A 45 0.48 -4.24 1.91
N ALA A 46 -0.40 -3.97 0.94
CA ALA A 46 -0.22 -4.35 -0.46
C ALA A 46 1.07 -3.83 -1.09
N PHE A 47 1.70 -2.78 -0.55
CA PHE A 47 2.85 -2.08 -1.16
C PHE A 47 4.23 -2.69 -0.86
N LEU A 48 4.32 -3.62 0.08
CA LEU A 48 5.53 -4.37 0.37
C LEU A 48 5.24 -5.87 0.42
N PRO A 49 6.18 -6.74 0.02
CA PRO A 49 6.00 -8.17 0.19
C PRO A 49 5.96 -8.54 1.67
N VAL A 50 5.35 -9.69 1.96
CA VAL A 50 5.20 -10.24 3.31
C VAL A 50 6.54 -10.27 4.07
N ASP A 51 7.63 -10.64 3.42
CA ASP A 51 8.94 -10.75 4.08
C ASP A 51 9.54 -9.40 4.47
N SER A 52 9.25 -8.34 3.72
CA SER A 52 9.61 -6.98 4.12
C SER A 52 8.87 -6.55 5.39
N TRP A 53 7.56 -6.82 5.46
CA TRP A 53 6.79 -6.54 6.68
C TRP A 53 7.30 -7.30 7.90
N ARG A 54 7.65 -8.58 7.73
CA ARG A 54 8.24 -9.38 8.82
C ARG A 54 9.54 -8.78 9.35
N ARG A 55 10.45 -8.35 8.46
CA ARG A 55 11.71 -7.72 8.87
C ARG A 55 11.50 -6.38 9.56
N ILE A 56 10.58 -5.55 9.04
CA ILE A 56 10.23 -4.27 9.68
C ILE A 56 9.72 -4.50 11.11
N MET A 57 8.77 -5.43 11.28
CA MET A 57 8.17 -5.70 12.59
C MET A 57 9.15 -6.37 13.57
N ALA A 58 10.15 -7.09 13.06
CA ALA A 58 11.19 -7.69 13.88
C ALA A 58 12.27 -6.69 14.34
N GLY A 59 12.34 -5.49 13.75
CA GLY A 59 13.37 -4.48 14.00
C GLY A 59 12.82 -3.11 14.37
N LEU A 60 11.67 -3.05 15.05
CA LEU A 60 11.00 -1.80 15.40
C LEU A 60 11.83 -0.88 16.31
N GLU A 61 12.73 -1.43 17.11
CA GLU A 61 13.66 -0.65 17.95
C GLU A 61 14.67 0.18 17.14
N LYS A 62 14.80 -0.13 15.84
CA LYS A 62 15.63 0.61 14.87
C LYS A 62 14.82 1.06 13.66
N HIS A 63 13.57 1.44 13.87
CA HIS A 63 12.64 1.86 12.83
C HIS A 63 13.03 3.21 12.21
N TYR A 64 14.02 3.16 11.30
CA TYR A 64 14.44 4.28 10.46
C TYR A 64 14.89 5.54 11.21
N GLY A 65 15.55 5.35 12.36
CA GLY A 65 16.05 6.43 13.21
C GLY A 65 15.17 6.73 14.42
N THR A 66 14.08 5.98 14.61
CA THR A 66 13.18 6.06 15.77
C THR A 66 12.99 4.67 16.36
N ASP A 67 12.80 4.61 17.67
CA ASP A 67 12.30 3.41 18.34
C ASP A 67 10.77 3.40 18.24
N ALA A 68 10.23 2.45 17.48
CA ALA A 68 8.80 2.22 17.30
C ALA A 68 8.36 0.90 17.96
N SER A 69 9.11 0.42 18.95
CA SER A 69 8.80 -0.83 19.65
C SER A 69 7.44 -0.76 20.34
N VAL A 70 6.78 -1.91 20.36
CA VAL A 70 5.49 -2.14 21.01
C VAL A 70 5.59 -3.45 21.79
N ASP A 71 4.65 -3.71 22.70
CA ASP A 71 4.64 -4.97 23.43
C ASP A 71 4.45 -6.17 22.47
N ALA A 72 4.90 -7.35 22.92
CA ALA A 72 4.93 -8.55 22.08
C ALA A 72 3.55 -8.96 21.53
N LYS A 73 2.47 -8.73 22.29
CA LYS A 73 1.11 -9.07 21.85
C LYS A 73 0.67 -8.12 20.73
N THR A 74 0.94 -6.83 20.89
CA THR A 74 0.67 -5.81 19.86
C THR A 74 1.49 -6.05 18.60
N ASN A 75 2.79 -6.35 18.74
CA ASN A 75 3.67 -6.68 17.61
C ASN A 75 3.13 -7.86 16.80
N LEU A 76 2.73 -8.94 17.49
CA LEU A 76 2.18 -10.13 16.85
C LEU A 76 0.89 -9.81 16.07
N ALA A 77 -0.04 -9.07 16.67
CA ALA A 77 -1.30 -8.71 16.03
C ALA A 77 -1.10 -7.85 14.77
N ILE A 78 -0.19 -6.86 14.84
CA ILE A 78 0.15 -6.01 13.69
C ILE A 78 0.84 -6.84 12.60
N THR A 79 1.81 -7.68 12.96
CA THR A 79 2.53 -8.56 12.02
C THR A 79 1.56 -9.49 11.29
N GLN A 80 0.62 -10.10 12.00
CA GLN A 80 -0.40 -10.96 11.40
C GLN A 80 -1.24 -10.21 10.37
N TRP A 81 -1.71 -9.00 10.71
CA TRP A 81 -2.50 -8.18 9.79
C TRP A 81 -1.69 -7.75 8.56
N LEU A 82 -0.46 -7.25 8.74
CA LEU A 82 0.43 -6.85 7.63
C LEU A 82 0.73 -8.01 6.70
N THR A 83 1.00 -9.19 7.25
CA THR A 83 1.35 -10.39 6.47
C THR A 83 0.13 -11.03 5.79
N GLN A 84 -1.08 -10.87 6.32
CA GLN A 84 -2.32 -11.31 5.69
C GLN A 84 -2.61 -10.58 4.37
N TYR A 85 -2.33 -9.26 4.32
CA TYR A 85 -2.65 -8.41 3.16
C TYR A 85 -1.41 -7.98 2.37
N GLY A 86 -0.23 -8.44 2.78
CA GLY A 86 1.08 -8.07 2.24
C GLY A 86 1.26 -8.45 0.78
N GLY A 87 1.87 -7.56 -0.01
CA GLY A 87 2.36 -7.87 -1.36
C GLY A 87 1.27 -8.15 -2.41
N THR A 88 0.02 -7.81 -2.11
CA THR A 88 -1.12 -8.07 -3.01
C THR A 88 -1.18 -7.12 -4.20
N TYR A 89 -0.40 -6.04 -4.22
CA TYR A 89 -0.34 -5.14 -5.35
C TYR A 89 0.51 -5.71 -6.49
N LYS A 90 -0.09 -5.84 -7.69
CA LYS A 90 0.51 -6.45 -8.89
C LYS A 90 1.85 -5.89 -9.36
N ARG A 91 2.29 -4.75 -8.81
CA ARG A 91 3.56 -4.08 -9.18
C ARG A 91 4.67 -4.29 -8.15
N VAL A 92 4.41 -5.03 -7.07
CA VAL A 92 5.43 -5.43 -6.09
C VAL A 92 6.18 -6.63 -6.63
N GLU A 93 7.45 -6.44 -6.98
CA GLU A 93 8.33 -7.42 -7.64
C GLU A 93 9.47 -7.88 -6.69
N GLY A 94 9.16 -8.05 -5.40
CA GLY A 94 10.11 -8.46 -4.36
C GLY A 94 10.38 -7.39 -3.30
N SER A 95 11.31 -7.68 -2.39
CA SER A 95 11.66 -6.77 -1.30
C SER A 95 12.52 -5.62 -1.80
N PRO A 96 12.09 -4.36 -1.60
CA PRO A 96 12.91 -3.21 -1.95
C PRO A 96 14.10 -3.07 -1.00
N PRO A 97 15.13 -2.30 -1.38
CA PRO A 97 16.19 -1.92 -0.46
C PRO A 97 15.62 -1.33 0.83
N ASN A 98 16.24 -1.70 1.95
CA ASN A 98 15.87 -1.28 3.30
C ASN A 98 14.40 -1.50 3.68
N ASP A 99 13.67 -2.36 2.95
CA ASP A 99 12.23 -2.56 3.12
C ASP A 99 11.39 -1.25 2.99
N ARG A 100 11.89 -0.28 2.23
CA ARG A 100 11.21 1.01 1.99
C ARG A 100 10.38 0.99 0.71
N ILE A 101 9.10 1.30 0.82
CA ILE A 101 8.18 1.43 -0.34
C ILE A 101 8.76 2.39 -1.40
N THR A 102 9.33 3.51 -0.94
CA THR A 102 9.88 4.58 -1.79
C THR A 102 11.12 4.16 -2.57
N GLU A 103 11.77 3.06 -2.18
CA GLU A 103 12.96 2.51 -2.84
C GLU A 103 12.61 1.34 -3.78
N SER A 104 11.33 0.99 -3.90
CA SER A 104 10.89 -0.05 -4.82
C SER A 104 10.97 0.39 -6.29
N PRO A 105 11.28 -0.53 -7.22
CA PRO A 105 11.32 -0.21 -8.65
C PRO A 105 10.01 0.39 -9.16
N TRP A 106 8.85 -0.09 -8.68
CA TRP A 106 7.56 0.42 -9.11
C TRP A 106 7.30 1.85 -8.62
N PHE A 107 7.67 2.16 -7.37
CA PHE A 107 7.48 3.50 -6.82
C PHE A 107 8.31 4.51 -7.61
N ILE A 108 9.59 4.20 -7.83
CA ILE A 108 10.51 5.04 -8.60
C ILE A 108 9.96 5.26 -10.02
N ARG A 109 9.49 4.19 -10.68
CA ARG A 109 8.92 4.28 -12.03
C ARG A 109 7.67 5.15 -12.10
N LYS A 110 6.81 5.10 -11.08
CA LYS A 110 5.58 5.91 -10.98
C LYS A 110 5.87 7.37 -10.68
N HIS A 111 6.91 7.66 -9.90
CA HIS A 111 7.26 9.01 -9.46
C HIS A 111 8.34 9.68 -10.31
N LYS A 112 8.87 9.04 -11.35
CA LYS A 112 9.94 9.58 -12.22
C LYS A 112 9.60 10.93 -12.88
N GLY A 113 8.32 11.23 -13.06
CA GLY A 113 7.84 12.49 -13.65
C GLY A 113 7.79 13.65 -12.65
N VAL A 114 7.98 13.40 -11.36
CA VAL A 114 7.97 14.43 -10.32
C VAL A 114 9.30 15.16 -10.33
N SER A 115 9.28 16.49 -10.55
CA SER A 115 10.49 17.28 -10.66
C SER A 115 11.28 17.34 -9.34
N ALA A 116 12.60 17.55 -9.44
CA ALA A 116 13.45 17.73 -8.27
C ALA A 116 13.06 18.95 -7.42
N SER A 117 12.47 19.99 -8.00
CA SER A 117 11.98 21.15 -7.25
C SER A 117 10.79 20.81 -6.34
N VAL A 118 9.91 19.89 -6.79
CA VAL A 118 8.82 19.37 -5.94
C VAL A 118 9.41 18.60 -4.76
N TRP A 119 10.36 17.70 -5.00
CA TRP A 119 10.99 16.93 -3.89
C TRP A 119 11.73 17.80 -2.87
N LYS A 120 12.23 18.96 -3.29
CA LYS A 120 12.87 19.96 -2.39
C LYS A 120 11.86 20.81 -1.62
N ASN A 121 10.56 20.68 -1.86
CA ASN A 121 9.56 21.48 -1.16
C ASN A 121 9.55 21.10 0.34
N PRO A 122 9.75 22.06 1.26
CA PRO A 122 9.79 21.79 2.70
C PRO A 122 8.46 21.28 3.27
N LYS A 123 7.33 21.44 2.58
CA LYS A 123 6.05 20.86 2.95
C LYS A 123 5.96 19.36 2.63
N ILE A 124 6.73 18.87 1.65
CA ILE A 124 6.80 17.45 1.30
C ILE A 124 7.82 16.75 2.21
N LYS A 125 9.00 17.35 2.40
CA LYS A 125 10.15 16.83 3.19
C LYS A 125 10.79 15.57 2.64
N SER A 126 10.00 14.53 2.36
CA SER A 126 10.47 13.22 1.90
C SER A 126 9.39 12.51 1.09
N ALA A 127 9.80 11.61 0.19
CA ALA A 127 8.92 10.71 -0.54
C ALA A 127 8.07 9.79 0.37
N SER A 128 8.50 9.59 1.62
CA SER A 128 7.73 8.83 2.62
C SER A 128 6.45 9.55 3.08
N ASN A 129 6.35 10.87 2.87
CA ASN A 129 5.19 11.67 3.26
C ASN A 129 4.12 11.65 2.15
N CYS A 130 3.51 10.47 1.94
CA CYS A 130 2.57 10.27 0.82
C CYS A 130 1.39 11.25 0.85
N THR A 131 0.89 11.58 2.04
CA THR A 131 -0.24 12.50 2.25
C THR A 131 0.07 13.95 1.88
N ALA A 132 1.35 14.32 1.73
CA ALA A 132 1.72 15.66 1.25
C ALA A 132 1.23 15.91 -0.18
N CYS A 133 1.22 14.87 -1.03
CA CYS A 133 0.80 14.97 -2.43
C CYS A 133 -0.52 14.22 -2.69
N HIS A 134 -0.69 13.05 -2.11
CA HIS A 134 -1.90 12.23 -2.20
C HIS A 134 -2.77 12.48 -0.96
N THR A 135 -3.61 13.52 -0.99
CA THR A 135 -4.32 13.99 0.22
C THR A 135 -5.25 12.96 0.85
N ALA A 136 -5.71 11.98 0.07
CA ALA A 136 -6.56 10.86 0.50
C ALA A 136 -5.77 9.55 0.74
N ALA A 137 -4.43 9.60 0.86
CA ALA A 137 -3.62 8.41 1.10
C ALA A 137 -3.96 7.67 2.41
N ASN A 138 -4.46 8.39 3.43
CA ASN A 138 -4.96 7.79 4.67
C ASN A 138 -6.19 6.89 4.45
N ASP A 139 -6.93 7.11 3.37
CA ASP A 139 -8.08 6.31 2.97
C ASP A 139 -7.68 5.26 1.90
N GLY A 140 -6.38 5.14 1.62
CA GLY A 140 -5.84 4.18 0.67
C GLY A 140 -5.98 4.61 -0.79
N ILE A 141 -6.27 5.89 -1.05
CA ILE A 141 -6.48 6.46 -2.39
C ILE A 141 -5.20 7.16 -2.86
N TYR A 142 -4.68 6.73 -4.01
CA TYR A 142 -3.40 7.19 -4.58
C TYR A 142 -3.53 7.62 -6.05
N GLU A 143 -4.75 7.76 -6.56
CA GLU A 143 -4.99 8.03 -7.98
C GLU A 143 -4.54 9.44 -8.40
N ASP A 144 -4.05 9.55 -9.64
CA ASP A 144 -3.34 10.74 -10.14
C ASP A 144 -4.24 11.99 -10.21
N ASP A 145 -5.55 11.80 -10.41
CA ASP A 145 -6.56 12.87 -10.46
C ASP A 145 -6.76 13.60 -9.13
N SER A 146 -6.45 12.91 -8.02
CA SER A 146 -6.56 13.42 -6.67
C SER A 146 -5.28 14.12 -6.16
N ILE A 147 -4.19 14.11 -6.94
CA ILE A 147 -2.90 14.65 -6.52
C ILE A 147 -2.95 16.17 -6.38
N ARG A 148 -2.44 16.67 -5.26
CA ARG A 148 -2.28 18.10 -4.96
C ARG A 148 -0.86 18.35 -4.46
N ILE A 149 -0.03 18.98 -5.30
CA ILE A 149 1.31 19.39 -4.87
C ILE A 149 1.19 20.65 -4.00
N PRO A 150 1.66 20.64 -2.76
CA PRO A 150 1.60 21.80 -1.90
C PRO A 150 2.48 22.91 -2.47
N LYS A 151 1.97 24.14 -2.46
CA LYS A 151 2.71 25.34 -2.86
C LYS A 151 3.65 25.78 -1.74
#